data_AF-C3ZZ86-F1
#
_entry.id   AF-C3ZZ86-F1
#
_cell.length_a   1.000
_cell.length_b   1.000
_cell.length_c   1.000
_cell.angle_alpha   90.00
_cell.angle_beta   90.00
_cell.angle_gamma   90.00
#
_symmetry.space_group_name_H-M   'P 1'
#
loop_
_entity.id
_entity.type
_entity.pdbx_description
1 polymer ?
#
loop_
_entity_poly.entity_id
_entity_poly.type
_entity_poly.pdbx_seq_one_letter_code
_entity_poly.pdbx_strand_id
1 'polypeptide(L)'
;MAKRDGRVLSCGQKSALRDHRWYCEGDSVLTPYLKPLWYWCGDKFVPTHCSPNTLTMMGLGCNMLTSLPLLYCCPTATEEVPRVLYVLCAAGVLLYQLMDALDGHQARKVQDTPLEDAFDHGADSVSLVYLTMATCCALQLGTNPFCMLVFCMTASAVFYVLHWKLYATGVFKYLWPFAETEAQLAACLVFVTSAAIGPAVWNTEV
;
A
#
# COMPACT_ATOMS: atom_id res chain seq x y z
N MET A 1 -42.50 0.18 8.82
CA MET A 1 -41.14 0.05 8.22
C MET A 1 -40.38 1.34 8.48
N ALA A 2 -39.37 1.31 9.36
CA ALA A 2 -38.58 2.50 9.68
C ALA A 2 -37.63 2.82 8.51
N LYS A 3 -37.67 4.07 8.02
CA LYS A 3 -36.68 4.61 7.07
C LYS A 3 -35.30 4.51 7.75
N ARG A 4 -34.40 3.67 7.22
CA ARG A 4 -32.98 3.75 7.55
C ARG A 4 -32.51 5.14 7.10
N ASP A 5 -32.18 5.99 8.06
CA ASP A 5 -31.51 7.26 7.82
C ASP A 5 -30.25 6.91 7.01
N GLY A 6 -30.14 7.38 5.76
CA GLY A 6 -29.07 7.01 4.82
C GLY A 6 -27.68 7.52 5.20
N ARG A 7 -27.51 7.93 6.46
CA ARG A 7 -26.27 8.44 7.03
C ARG A 7 -25.43 7.25 7.50
N VAL A 8 -24.38 6.95 6.75
CA VAL A 8 -23.39 5.91 7.07
C VAL A 8 -22.68 6.19 8.39
N LEU A 9 -22.51 7.46 8.76
CA LEU A 9 -21.85 7.90 9.99
C LEU A 9 -22.78 8.78 10.85
N SER A 10 -22.81 8.50 12.16
CA SER A 10 -23.49 9.32 13.17
C SER A 10 -22.78 10.68 13.36
N CYS A 11 -23.49 11.67 13.91
CA CYS A 11 -22.89 12.98 14.22
C CYS A 11 -21.70 12.87 15.19
N GLY A 12 -21.77 11.94 16.15
CA GLY A 12 -20.66 11.67 17.08
C GLY A 12 -19.42 11.14 16.36
N GLN A 13 -19.59 10.19 15.43
CA GLN A 13 -18.48 9.67 14.62
C GLN A 13 -17.87 10.75 13.71
N LYS A 14 -18.69 11.64 13.14
CA LYS A 14 -18.19 12.78 12.34
C LYS A 14 -17.38 13.77 13.17
N SER A 15 -17.81 14.08 14.40
CA SER A 15 -17.02 14.94 15.29
C SER A 15 -15.72 14.26 15.70
N ALA A 16 -15.79 12.97 16.05
CA ALA A 16 -14.62 12.19 16.41
C ALA A 16 -13.58 12.12 15.29
N LEU A 17 -14.00 11.98 14.02
CA LEU A 17 -13.11 12.05 12.86
C LEU A 17 -12.49 13.43 12.68
N ARG A 18 -13.29 14.50 12.80
CA ARG A 18 -12.80 15.87 12.61
C ARG A 18 -11.78 16.29 13.67
N ASP A 19 -11.98 15.85 14.91
CA ASP A 19 -11.19 16.30 16.06
C ASP A 19 -9.96 15.40 16.29
N HIS A 20 -9.81 14.30 15.52
CA HIS A 20 -8.67 13.40 15.63
C HIS A 20 -7.43 14.00 14.98
N ARG A 21 -6.33 14.17 15.73
CA ARG A 21 -5.03 14.60 15.17
C ARG A 21 -4.01 13.53 15.48
N TRP A 22 -3.27 13.09 14.47
CA TRP A 22 -2.20 12.11 14.64
C TRP A 22 -0.84 12.78 14.59
N TYR A 23 0.12 12.23 15.32
CA TYR A 23 1.53 12.63 15.25
C TYR A 23 2.38 11.47 14.72
N CYS A 24 3.20 11.73 13.70
CA CYS A 24 4.11 10.73 13.16
C CYS A 24 5.51 10.90 13.79
N GLU A 25 6.02 9.84 14.42
CA GLU A 25 7.33 9.85 15.09
C GLU A 25 8.32 8.93 14.36
N GLY A 26 9.40 9.54 13.87
CA GLY A 26 10.50 8.86 13.18
C GLY A 26 10.33 8.82 11.66
N ASP A 27 11.30 8.21 11.00
CA ASP A 27 11.29 7.87 9.57
C ASP A 27 11.72 6.41 9.43
N SER A 28 11.39 5.77 8.30
CA SER A 28 11.98 4.48 7.93
C SER A 28 13.40 4.63 7.38
N VAL A 29 14.12 3.54 7.12
CA VAL A 29 15.51 3.61 6.64
C VAL A 29 15.61 4.31 5.29
N LEU A 30 14.76 3.94 4.33
CA LEU A 30 14.85 4.40 2.94
C LEU A 30 14.04 5.68 2.68
N THR A 31 13.02 5.94 3.49
CA THR A 31 12.12 7.11 3.34
C THR A 31 12.89 8.44 3.22
N PRO A 32 13.87 8.77 4.09
CA PRO A 32 14.61 10.05 4.00
C PRO A 32 15.36 10.24 2.68
N TYR A 33 15.78 9.14 2.04
CA TYR A 33 16.53 9.19 0.78
C TYR A 33 15.62 9.36 -0.44
N LEU A 34 14.38 8.87 -0.37
CA LEU A 34 13.41 8.93 -1.47
C LEU A 34 12.54 10.19 -1.41
N LYS A 35 12.25 10.71 -0.20
CA LYS A 35 11.48 11.93 0.02
C LYS A 35 11.90 13.13 -0.86
N PRO A 36 13.20 13.45 -1.03
CA PRO A 36 13.60 14.56 -1.89
C PRO A 36 13.14 14.41 -3.34
N LEU A 37 13.21 13.19 -3.88
CA LEU A 37 12.74 12.88 -5.24
C LEU A 37 11.21 12.99 -5.32
N TRP A 38 10.50 12.41 -4.36
CA TRP A 38 9.03 12.45 -4.34
C TRP A 38 8.51 13.88 -4.24
N TYR A 39 9.05 14.69 -3.32
CA TYR A 39 8.60 16.08 -3.15
C TYR A 39 8.95 16.94 -4.36
N TRP A 40 10.11 16.72 -4.98
CA TRP A 40 10.45 17.36 -6.24
C TRP A 40 9.42 17.02 -7.34
N CYS A 41 9.02 15.74 -7.46
CA CYS A 41 7.97 15.33 -8.39
C CYS A 41 6.64 16.01 -8.07
N GLY A 42 6.26 16.07 -6.79
CA GLY A 42 5.04 16.73 -6.33
C GLY A 42 5.01 18.21 -6.72
N ASP A 43 6.05 18.94 -6.36
CA ASP A 43 6.13 20.37 -6.66
C ASP A 43 6.23 20.68 -8.15
N LYS A 44 6.81 19.77 -8.94
CA LYS A 44 6.97 19.96 -10.38
C LYS A 44 5.73 19.58 -11.19
N PHE A 45 5.05 18.50 -10.82
CA PHE A 45 4.04 17.86 -11.66
C PHE A 45 2.63 17.88 -11.08
N VAL A 46 2.45 18.10 -9.77
CA VAL A 46 1.12 18.11 -9.13
C VAL A 46 0.62 19.55 -9.02
N PRO A 47 -0.45 19.92 -9.73
CA PRO A 47 -1.05 21.25 -9.60
C PRO A 47 -1.73 21.43 -8.24
N THR A 48 -1.80 22.66 -7.73
CA THR A 48 -2.45 22.97 -6.44
C THR A 48 -3.97 22.75 -6.42
N HIS A 49 -4.62 22.62 -7.58
CA HIS A 49 -6.04 22.29 -7.67
C HIS A 49 -6.30 20.77 -7.64
N CYS A 50 -5.26 19.94 -7.66
CA CYS A 50 -5.39 18.50 -7.49
C CYS A 50 -5.61 18.19 -6.00
N SER A 51 -6.69 17.47 -5.68
CA SER A 51 -6.93 17.03 -4.30
C SER A 51 -6.03 15.85 -3.93
N PRO A 52 -5.57 15.74 -2.67
CA PRO A 52 -4.76 14.61 -2.20
C PRO A 52 -5.43 13.25 -2.52
N ASN A 53 -6.71 13.11 -2.20
CA ASN A 53 -7.48 11.88 -2.44
C ASN A 53 -7.52 11.45 -3.92
N THR A 54 -7.33 12.38 -4.86
CA THR A 54 -7.21 12.02 -6.29
C THR A 54 -5.90 11.27 -6.55
N LEU A 55 -4.80 11.71 -5.95
CA LEU A 55 -3.50 11.04 -6.05
C LEU A 55 -3.56 9.66 -5.40
N THR A 56 -4.13 9.55 -4.19
CA THR A 56 -4.38 8.27 -3.51
C THR A 56 -5.15 7.30 -4.41
N MET A 57 -6.27 7.74 -4.99
CA MET A 57 -7.10 6.89 -5.85
C MET A 57 -6.41 6.52 -7.17
N MET A 58 -5.62 7.43 -7.75
CA MET A 58 -4.83 7.13 -8.94
C MET A 58 -3.76 6.08 -8.63
N GLY A 59 -3.06 6.22 -7.51
CA GLY A 59 -2.08 5.25 -7.03
C GLY A 59 -2.72 3.88 -6.87
N LEU A 60 -3.80 3.79 -6.09
CA LEU A 60 -4.54 2.54 -5.88
C LEU A 60 -5.01 1.93 -7.20
N GLY A 61 -5.56 2.74 -8.09
CA GLY A 61 -5.97 2.32 -9.43
C GLY A 61 -4.82 1.73 -10.24
N CYS A 62 -3.65 2.39 -10.26
CA CYS A 62 -2.45 1.88 -10.92
C CYS A 62 -1.98 0.55 -10.33
N ASN A 63 -1.96 0.41 -9.00
CA ASN A 63 -1.58 -0.85 -8.35
C ASN A 63 -2.56 -1.99 -8.69
N MET A 64 -3.87 -1.72 -8.66
CA MET A 64 -4.89 -2.69 -9.02
C MET A 64 -4.79 -3.11 -10.49
N LEU A 65 -4.67 -2.15 -11.41
CA LEU A 65 -4.63 -2.42 -12.86
C LEU A 65 -3.40 -3.25 -13.26
N THR A 66 -2.29 -3.09 -12.55
CA THR A 66 -1.05 -3.83 -12.82
C THR A 66 -1.01 -5.19 -12.15
N SER A 67 -1.59 -5.35 -10.97
CA SER A 67 -1.61 -6.61 -10.22
C SER A 67 -2.75 -7.56 -10.61
N LEU A 68 -3.93 -7.04 -10.96
CA LEU A 68 -5.09 -7.86 -11.33
C LEU A 68 -4.82 -8.87 -12.44
N PRO A 69 -4.11 -8.53 -13.55
CA PRO A 69 -3.77 -9.52 -14.57
C PRO A 69 -2.92 -10.68 -14.02
N LEU A 70 -1.97 -10.40 -13.12
CA LEU A 70 -1.17 -11.43 -12.46
C LEU A 70 -2.07 -12.35 -11.63
N LEU A 71 -2.94 -11.78 -10.80
CA LEU A 71 -3.85 -12.53 -9.94
C LEU A 71 -4.87 -13.36 -10.74
N TYR A 72 -5.32 -12.84 -11.89
CA TYR A 72 -6.22 -13.56 -12.79
C TYR A 72 -5.54 -14.76 -13.45
N CYS A 73 -4.27 -14.61 -13.86
CA CYS A 73 -3.50 -15.69 -14.49
C CYS A 73 -2.87 -16.67 -13.50
N CYS A 74 -2.75 -16.31 -12.23
CA CYS A 74 -2.12 -17.11 -11.17
C CYS A 74 -3.06 -17.32 -9.96
N PRO A 75 -4.26 -17.90 -10.16
CA PRO A 75 -5.30 -17.96 -9.12
C PRO A 75 -4.93 -18.84 -7.92
N THR A 76 -4.03 -19.83 -8.11
CA THR A 76 -3.59 -20.71 -7.01
C THR A 76 -2.23 -20.32 -6.45
N ALA A 77 -1.60 -19.26 -6.96
CA ALA A 77 -0.23 -18.88 -6.61
C ALA A 77 0.78 -20.02 -6.85
N THR A 78 0.54 -20.86 -7.86
CA THR A 78 1.46 -21.94 -8.28
C THR A 78 1.87 -21.82 -9.74
N GLU A 79 1.06 -21.12 -10.54
CA GLU A 79 1.17 -21.05 -11.97
C GLU A 79 2.40 -20.26 -12.41
N GLU A 80 3.03 -20.71 -13.49
CA GLU A 80 3.98 -19.88 -14.21
C GLU A 80 3.25 -19.02 -15.23
N VAL A 81 3.40 -17.71 -15.10
CA VAL A 81 2.71 -16.70 -15.92
C VAL A 81 3.71 -15.85 -16.70
N PRO A 82 3.26 -15.12 -17.74
CA PRO A 82 4.15 -14.30 -18.55
C PRO A 82 4.97 -13.31 -17.71
N ARG A 83 6.29 -13.27 -17.95
CA ARG A 83 7.25 -12.45 -17.17
C ARG A 83 6.89 -10.96 -17.12
N VAL A 84 6.25 -10.46 -18.19
CA VAL A 84 5.77 -9.07 -18.27
C VAL A 84 4.80 -8.72 -17.14
N LEU A 85 4.01 -9.68 -16.63
CA LEU A 85 3.07 -9.41 -15.53
C LEU A 85 3.80 -9.05 -14.24
N TYR A 86 4.95 -9.66 -13.95
CA TYR A 86 5.78 -9.28 -12.82
C TYR A 86 6.41 -7.90 -13.01
N VAL A 87 6.83 -7.55 -14.22
CA VAL A 87 7.32 -6.20 -14.55
C VAL A 87 6.23 -5.15 -14.33
N LEU A 88 5.00 -5.45 -14.75
CA LEU A 88 3.84 -4.59 -14.51
C LEU A 88 3.59 -4.40 -13.01
N CYS A 89 3.59 -5.47 -12.21
CA CYS A 89 3.46 -5.37 -10.76
C CYS A 89 4.57 -4.51 -10.13
N ALA A 90 5.83 -4.71 -10.51
CA ALA A 90 6.94 -3.91 -10.01
C ALA A 90 6.75 -2.42 -10.31
N ALA A 91 6.36 -2.08 -11.55
CA ALA A 91 6.07 -0.71 -11.95
C ALA A 91 4.86 -0.15 -11.20
N GLY A 92 3.80 -0.94 -11.04
CA GLY A 92 2.58 -0.58 -10.32
C GLY A 92 2.82 -0.21 -8.86
N VAL A 93 3.63 -1.00 -8.16
CA VAL A 93 3.99 -0.74 -6.76
C VAL A 93 4.86 0.51 -6.61
N LEU A 94 5.83 0.73 -7.50
CA LEU A 94 6.63 1.96 -7.48
C LEU A 94 5.80 3.20 -7.80
N LEU A 95 4.84 3.08 -8.72
CA LEU A 95 3.89 4.15 -9.01
C LEU A 95 2.96 4.40 -7.81
N TYR A 96 2.45 3.36 -7.16
CA TYR A 96 1.67 3.48 -5.94
C TYR A 96 2.45 4.23 -4.86
N GLN A 97 3.66 3.76 -4.54
CA GLN A 97 4.55 4.36 -3.55
C GLN A 97 4.85 5.84 -3.86
N LEU A 98 5.06 6.18 -5.13
CA LEU A 98 5.22 7.58 -5.53
C LEU A 98 3.94 8.36 -5.24
N MET A 99 2.78 7.89 -5.71
CA MET A 99 1.52 8.64 -5.59
C MET A 99 1.05 8.82 -4.14
N ASP A 100 1.25 7.80 -3.30
CA ASP A 100 1.11 7.83 -1.85
C ASP A 100 1.98 8.95 -1.23
N ALA A 101 3.29 8.94 -1.50
CA ALA A 101 4.17 10.02 -1.01
C ALA A 101 3.78 11.43 -1.52
N LEU A 102 3.22 11.52 -2.74
CA LEU A 102 2.75 12.77 -3.33
C LEU A 102 1.45 13.27 -2.67
N ASP A 103 0.55 12.38 -2.25
CA ASP A 103 -0.72 12.79 -1.67
C ASP A 103 -0.53 13.46 -0.31
N GLY A 104 0.33 12.91 0.56
CA GLY A 104 0.63 13.50 1.85
C GLY A 104 1.39 14.82 1.70
N HIS A 105 2.25 14.93 0.68
CA HIS A 105 2.88 16.20 0.32
C HIS A 105 1.85 17.25 -0.13
N GLN A 106 0.90 16.84 -0.95
CA GLN A 106 -0.18 17.70 -1.44
C GLN A 106 -1.16 18.08 -0.32
N ALA A 107 -1.45 17.17 0.62
CA ALA A 107 -2.34 17.39 1.76
C ALA A 107 -1.81 18.54 2.62
N ARG A 108 -0.53 18.47 3.02
CA ARG A 108 0.14 19.55 3.76
C ARG A 108 0.13 20.90 3.04
N LYS A 109 0.08 20.90 1.70
CA LYS A 109 0.10 22.10 0.87
C LYS A 109 -1.29 22.71 0.63
N VAL A 110 -2.31 21.89 0.46
CA VAL A 110 -3.64 22.31 -0.01
C VAL A 110 -4.70 22.13 1.07
N GLN A 111 -4.72 20.98 1.75
CA GLN A 111 -5.75 20.61 2.70
C GLN A 111 -5.25 19.51 3.64
N ASP A 112 -5.00 19.87 4.90
CA ASP A 112 -4.40 19.02 5.94
C ASP A 112 -5.45 18.71 7.02
N THR A 113 -6.37 17.79 6.70
CA THR A 113 -7.43 17.35 7.59
C THR A 113 -7.33 15.85 7.89
N PRO A 114 -7.86 15.41 9.04
CA PRO A 114 -7.80 13.99 9.42
C PRO A 114 -8.58 13.06 8.49
N LEU A 115 -9.42 13.62 7.61
CA LEU A 115 -10.18 12.86 6.63
C LEU A 115 -9.29 12.39 5.48
N GLU A 116 -8.33 13.21 5.04
CA GLU A 116 -7.39 12.80 4.00
C GLU A 116 -6.53 11.64 4.50
N ASP A 117 -5.93 11.77 5.69
CA ASP A 117 -5.15 10.68 6.33
C ASP A 117 -5.97 9.39 6.49
N ALA A 118 -7.24 9.49 6.90
CA ALA A 118 -8.10 8.32 7.05
C ALA A 118 -8.47 7.68 5.71
N PHE A 119 -8.57 8.48 4.64
CA PHE A 119 -8.85 7.99 3.30
C PHE A 119 -7.64 7.27 2.71
N ASP A 120 -6.45 7.84 2.89
CA ASP A 120 -5.17 7.29 2.49
C ASP A 120 -4.89 5.92 3.12
N HIS A 121 -4.93 5.82 4.45
CA HIS A 121 -4.81 4.53 5.15
C HIS A 121 -5.87 3.49 4.71
N GLY A 122 -7.05 3.96 4.31
CA GLY A 122 -8.09 3.11 3.74
C GLY A 122 -7.68 2.54 2.38
N ALA A 123 -7.04 3.33 1.53
CA ALA A 123 -6.47 2.89 0.27
C ALA A 123 -5.27 1.94 0.49
N ASP A 124 -4.39 2.23 1.44
CA ASP A 124 -3.26 1.35 1.80
C ASP A 124 -3.73 -0.03 2.24
N SER A 125 -4.83 -0.08 3.00
CA SER A 125 -5.43 -1.35 3.42
C SER A 125 -5.82 -2.22 2.22
N VAL A 126 -6.34 -1.61 1.15
CA VAL A 126 -6.72 -2.31 -0.08
C VAL A 126 -5.46 -2.66 -0.88
N SER A 127 -4.54 -1.71 -1.04
CA SER A 127 -3.26 -1.87 -1.73
C SER A 127 -2.45 -3.04 -1.15
N LEU A 128 -2.43 -3.18 0.18
CA LEU A 128 -1.79 -4.27 0.90
C LEU A 128 -2.31 -5.64 0.45
N VAL A 129 -3.62 -5.80 0.24
CA VAL A 129 -4.19 -7.08 -0.22
C VAL A 129 -3.65 -7.45 -1.60
N TYR A 130 -3.66 -6.50 -2.54
CA TYR A 130 -3.14 -6.71 -3.89
C TYR A 130 -1.64 -7.01 -3.86
N LEU A 131 -0.86 -6.23 -3.11
CA LEU A 131 0.59 -6.41 -2.97
C LEU A 131 0.92 -7.78 -2.39
N THR A 132 0.23 -8.17 -1.32
CA THR A 132 0.44 -9.44 -0.62
C THR A 132 0.12 -10.61 -1.54
N MET A 133 -1.05 -10.59 -2.20
CA MET A 133 -1.46 -11.66 -3.11
C MET A 133 -0.55 -11.76 -4.34
N ALA A 134 -0.18 -10.63 -4.95
CA ALA A 134 0.75 -10.60 -6.07
C ALA A 134 2.12 -11.16 -5.68
N THR A 135 2.60 -10.84 -4.48
CA THR A 135 3.86 -11.36 -3.94
C THR A 135 3.78 -12.87 -3.72
N CYS A 136 2.66 -13.40 -3.19
CA CYS A 136 2.42 -14.83 -3.10
C CYS A 136 2.53 -15.54 -4.46
N CYS A 137 1.93 -14.96 -5.51
CA CYS A 137 2.05 -15.48 -6.87
C CYS A 137 3.50 -15.48 -7.37
N ALA A 138 4.22 -14.37 -7.18
CA ALA A 138 5.60 -14.22 -7.63
C ALA A 138 6.60 -15.15 -6.92
N LEU A 139 6.33 -15.48 -5.65
CA LEU A 139 7.08 -16.44 -4.84
C LEU A 139 6.58 -17.88 -4.99
N GLN A 140 5.50 -18.12 -5.74
CA GLN A 140 4.83 -19.42 -5.85
C GLN A 140 4.46 -20.06 -4.50
N LEU A 141 4.02 -19.25 -3.52
CA LEU A 141 3.70 -19.74 -2.18
C LEU A 141 2.50 -20.69 -2.15
N GLY A 142 1.70 -20.78 -3.22
CA GLY A 142 0.62 -21.76 -3.34
C GLY A 142 1.09 -23.21 -3.28
N THR A 143 2.36 -23.47 -3.56
CA THR A 143 2.98 -24.80 -3.40
C THR A 143 3.01 -25.25 -1.93
N ASN A 144 3.02 -24.29 -1.00
CA ASN A 144 2.87 -24.50 0.43
C ASN A 144 1.77 -23.60 1.01
N PRO A 145 0.50 -24.05 0.99
CA PRO A 145 -0.65 -23.24 1.42
C PRO A 145 -0.55 -22.75 2.87
N PHE A 146 0.15 -23.48 3.74
CA PHE A 146 0.38 -23.04 5.12
C PHE A 146 1.31 -21.82 5.17
N CYS A 147 2.43 -21.85 4.44
CA CYS A 147 3.32 -20.70 4.32
C CYS A 147 2.62 -19.49 3.68
N MET A 148 1.81 -19.70 2.65
CA MET A 148 0.99 -18.64 2.04
C MET A 148 0.03 -18.02 3.07
N LEU A 149 -0.69 -18.85 3.84
CA LEU A 149 -1.60 -18.38 4.89
C LEU A 149 -0.86 -17.56 5.95
N VAL A 150 0.27 -18.06 6.45
CA VAL A 150 1.09 -17.36 7.45
C VAL A 150 1.59 -16.03 6.89
N PHE A 151 2.04 -15.98 5.64
CA PHE A 151 2.47 -14.74 4.99
C PHE A 151 1.34 -13.70 4.91
N CYS A 152 0.17 -14.09 4.40
CA CYS A 152 -0.99 -13.20 4.29
C CYS A 152 -1.49 -12.70 5.65
N MET A 153 -1.56 -13.59 6.64
CA MET A 153 -1.98 -13.25 8.00
C MET A 153 -0.98 -12.31 8.68
N THR A 154 0.32 -12.54 8.49
CA THR A 154 1.37 -11.70 9.08
C THR A 154 1.33 -10.29 8.47
N ALA A 155 1.25 -10.17 7.15
CA ALA A 155 1.14 -8.88 6.47
C ALA A 155 -0.08 -8.08 6.98
N SER A 156 -1.24 -8.75 7.06
CA SER A 156 -2.48 -8.14 7.55
C SER A 156 -2.40 -7.76 9.04
N ALA A 157 -1.82 -8.62 9.87
CA ALA A 157 -1.70 -8.40 11.31
C ALA A 157 -0.75 -7.24 11.64
N VAL A 158 0.39 -7.15 10.96
CA VAL A 158 1.34 -6.03 11.14
C VAL A 158 0.66 -4.71 10.79
N PHE A 159 0.01 -4.63 9.63
CA PHE A 159 -0.72 -3.44 9.21
C PHE A 159 -1.84 -3.07 10.19
N TYR A 160 -2.64 -4.04 10.60
CA TYR A 160 -3.72 -3.83 11.57
C TYR A 160 -3.20 -3.33 12.92
N VAL A 161 -2.14 -3.94 13.47
CA VAL A 161 -1.60 -3.55 14.78
C VAL A 161 -1.03 -2.13 14.74
N LEU A 162 -0.38 -1.73 13.65
CA LEU A 162 0.09 -0.35 13.47
C LEU A 162 -1.07 0.65 13.50
N HIS A 163 -2.13 0.38 12.74
CA HIS A 163 -3.31 1.25 12.68
C HIS A 163 -4.14 1.22 13.96
N TRP A 164 -4.20 0.08 14.65
CA TRP A 164 -4.80 -0.02 15.97
C TRP A 164 -4.04 0.81 17.00
N LYS A 165 -2.70 0.75 16.98
CA LYS A 165 -1.87 1.56 17.87
C LYS A 165 -2.00 3.04 17.57
N LEU A 166 -2.04 3.41 16.28
CA LEU A 166 -2.37 4.75 15.84
C LEU A 166 -3.67 5.18 16.51
N TYR A 167 -4.76 4.44 16.26
CA TYR A 167 -6.09 4.69 16.82
C TYR A 167 -6.10 4.85 18.35
N ALA A 168 -5.41 3.96 19.07
CA ALA A 168 -5.42 3.95 20.53
C ALA A 168 -4.56 5.05 21.17
N THR A 169 -3.51 5.52 20.49
CA THR A 169 -2.50 6.41 21.11
C THR A 169 -2.44 7.80 20.49
N GLY A 170 -3.01 8.02 19.31
CA GLY A 170 -2.83 9.26 18.56
C GLY A 170 -1.46 9.37 17.88
N VAL A 171 -0.58 8.37 18.00
CA VAL A 171 0.80 8.43 17.52
C VAL A 171 1.08 7.30 16.53
N PHE A 172 1.46 7.66 15.31
CA PHE A 172 2.03 6.74 14.35
C PHE A 172 3.53 6.60 14.61
N LYS A 173 3.99 5.39 14.93
CA LYS A 173 5.42 5.09 15.06
C LYS A 173 5.79 4.05 14.03
N TYR A 174 6.78 4.38 13.19
CA TYR A 174 7.37 3.41 12.27
C TYR A 174 8.01 2.25 13.05
N LEU A 175 7.92 1.03 12.51
CA LEU A 175 8.59 -0.17 13.02
C LEU A 175 10.08 -0.15 12.64
N TRP A 176 10.84 0.84 13.13
CA TRP A 176 12.26 0.97 12.78
C TRP A 176 13.01 -0.36 12.96
N PRO A 177 13.76 -0.84 11.95
CA PRO A 177 14.15 -0.14 10.72
C PRO A 177 13.23 -0.29 9.50
N PHE A 178 12.14 -1.04 9.57
CA PHE A 178 11.30 -1.38 8.43
C PHE A 178 9.92 -0.71 8.50
N ALA A 179 9.53 -0.05 7.42
CA ALA A 179 8.18 0.47 7.23
C ALA A 179 7.61 -0.02 5.89
N GLU A 180 6.52 0.61 5.49
CA GLU A 180 5.86 0.38 4.22
C GLU A 180 6.80 0.55 3.03
N THR A 181 7.65 1.60 3.03
CA THR A 181 8.58 1.86 1.92
C THR A 181 9.51 0.67 1.66
N GLU A 182 10.10 0.11 2.71
CA GLU A 182 10.97 -1.06 2.59
C GLU A 182 10.19 -2.31 2.18
N ALA A 183 8.97 -2.50 2.69
CA ALA A 183 8.13 -3.65 2.33
C ALA A 183 7.74 -3.61 0.84
N GLN A 184 7.33 -2.45 0.34
CA GLN A 184 7.01 -2.23 -1.08
C GLN A 184 8.24 -2.44 -1.97
N LEU A 185 9.41 -1.91 -1.59
CA LEU A 185 10.65 -2.12 -2.34
C LEU A 185 11.11 -3.58 -2.32
N ALA A 186 10.96 -4.28 -1.20
CA ALA A 186 11.24 -5.72 -1.11
C ALA A 186 10.32 -6.52 -2.05
N ALA A 187 9.03 -6.20 -2.10
CA ALA A 187 8.10 -6.81 -3.05
C ALA A 187 8.48 -6.48 -4.51
N CYS A 188 8.89 -5.24 -4.81
CA CYS A 188 9.43 -4.88 -6.12
C CYS A 188 10.65 -5.73 -6.50
N LEU A 189 11.58 -5.97 -5.57
CA LEU A 189 12.74 -6.84 -5.82
C LEU A 189 12.31 -8.28 -6.11
N VAL A 190 11.30 -8.80 -5.41
CA VAL A 190 10.71 -10.10 -5.69
C VAL A 190 10.16 -10.14 -7.12
N PHE A 191 9.35 -9.15 -7.51
CA PHE A 191 8.78 -9.07 -8.86
C PHE A 191 9.85 -8.97 -9.94
N VAL A 192 10.86 -8.11 -9.77
CA VAL A 192 11.96 -7.97 -10.73
C VAL A 192 12.74 -9.27 -10.86
N THR A 193 12.99 -9.97 -9.76
CA THR A 193 13.67 -11.27 -9.78
C THR A 193 12.83 -12.33 -10.50
N SER A 194 11.55 -12.45 -10.16
CA SER A 194 10.63 -13.37 -10.85
C SER A 194 10.44 -13.01 -12.33
N ALA A 195 10.57 -11.75 -12.72
CA ALA A 195 10.58 -11.33 -14.12
C ALA A 195 11.88 -11.73 -14.84
N ALA A 196 13.03 -11.56 -14.21
CA ALA A 196 14.34 -11.73 -14.82
C ALA A 196 14.71 -13.20 -15.03
N ILE A 197 14.50 -14.03 -14.01
CA ILE A 197 14.96 -15.43 -13.98
C ILE A 197 13.83 -16.43 -13.72
N GLY A 198 12.62 -15.93 -13.47
CA GLY A 198 11.42 -16.75 -13.26
C GLY A 198 11.09 -17.04 -11.80
N PRO A 199 9.80 -17.27 -11.49
CA PRO A 199 9.33 -17.47 -10.12
C PRO A 199 9.83 -18.80 -9.53
N ALA A 200 10.19 -19.78 -10.37
CA ALA A 200 10.73 -21.07 -9.94
C ALA A 200 12.05 -20.94 -9.15
N VAL A 201 12.78 -19.82 -9.28
CA VAL A 201 14.02 -19.60 -8.50
C VAL A 201 13.76 -19.70 -6.99
N TRP A 202 12.58 -19.25 -6.54
CA TRP A 202 12.19 -19.24 -5.13
C TRP A 202 11.93 -20.64 -4.56
N ASN A 203 11.77 -21.65 -5.43
CA ASN A 203 11.53 -23.04 -5.07
C ASN A 203 12.79 -23.91 -5.23
N THR A 204 13.96 -23.30 -5.45
CA THR A 204 15.21 -24.05 -5.60
C THR A 204 15.68 -24.55 -4.24
N GLU A 205 15.86 -25.86 -4.09
CA GLU A 205 16.52 -26.44 -2.90
C GLU A 205 17.99 -26.00 -2.88
N VAL A 206 18.45 -25.47 -1.73
CA VAL A 206 19.82 -25.00 -1.48
C VAL A 206 20.58 -26.03 -0.66
#